data_AF-A0A520DGM1-F1
#
_entry.id   AF-A0A520DGM1-F1
#
_cell.length_a   1.000
_cell.length_b   1.000
_cell.length_c   1.000
_cell.angle_alpha   90.00
_cell.angle_beta   90.00
_cell.angle_gamma   90.00
#
_symmetry.space_group_name_H-M   'P 1'
#
loop_
_entity.id
_entity.type
_entity.pdbx_description
1 polymer ?
#
loop_
_entity_poly.entity_id
_entity_poly.type
_entity_poly.pdbx_seq_one_letter_code
_entity_poly.pdbx_strand_id
1 'polypeptide(L)'
;MTASKILAAAAFSLLAAAGAHADSYDNIPNFPATSQTSRADTHAGAYAAARSSDPYREGATASMQPSPTSTVDRASVREQALAAARAKNQTVQSSSYVNSRAPS
;
A
#
# COMPACT_ATOMS: atom_id res chain seq x y z
N MET A 1 -50.62 32.93 14.42
CA MET A 1 -49.28 33.53 14.21
C MET A 1 -49.47 34.77 13.35
N THR A 2 -48.91 35.93 13.71
CA THR A 2 -49.10 37.18 12.92
C THR A 2 -47.97 37.38 11.92
N ALA A 3 -48.23 38.07 10.81
CA ALA A 3 -47.25 38.30 9.73
C ALA A 3 -45.92 38.89 10.25
N SER A 4 -45.99 39.76 11.26
CA SER A 4 -44.81 40.35 11.91
C SER A 4 -43.88 39.31 12.57
N LYS A 5 -44.44 38.23 13.14
CA LYS A 5 -43.65 37.16 13.75
C LYS A 5 -42.97 36.28 12.70
N ILE A 6 -43.62 36.09 11.55
CA ILE A 6 -43.05 35.34 10.41
C ILE A 6 -41.91 36.14 9.80
N LEU A 7 -42.10 37.45 9.59
CA LEU A 7 -41.07 38.33 9.04
C LEU A 7 -39.86 38.44 9.98
N ALA A 8 -40.07 38.53 11.29
CA ALA A 8 -38.99 38.52 12.28
C ALA A 8 -38.21 37.20 12.26
N ALA A 9 -38.89 36.05 12.18
CA ALA A 9 -38.24 34.75 12.08
C ALA A 9 -37.46 34.58 10.76
N ALA A 10 -38.00 35.07 9.64
CA ALA A 10 -37.35 35.07 8.34
C ALA A 10 -36.09 35.97 8.35
N ALA A 11 -36.18 37.18 8.90
CA ALA A 11 -35.03 38.07 9.03
C ALA A 11 -33.95 37.48 9.94
N PHE A 12 -34.34 36.87 11.06
CA PHE A 12 -33.40 36.23 11.98
C PHE A 12 -32.73 35.00 11.37
N SER A 13 -33.46 34.19 10.62
CA SER A 13 -32.89 33.03 9.91
C SER A 13 -31.97 33.42 8.76
N LEU A 14 -32.29 34.49 8.03
CA LEU A 14 -31.39 35.05 7.00
C LEU A 14 -30.10 35.62 7.61
N LEU A 15 -30.18 36.30 8.75
CA LEU A 15 -29.00 36.81 9.47
C LEU A 15 -28.13 35.67 10.02
N ALA A 16 -28.74 34.59 10.52
CA ALA A 16 -28.02 33.42 10.99
C ALA A 16 -27.29 32.68 9.85
N ALA A 17 -27.88 32.61 8.66
CA ALA A 17 -27.24 32.02 7.48
C ALA A 17 -26.05 32.83 6.97
N ALA A 18 -26.05 34.16 7.18
CA ALA A 18 -24.94 35.04 6.80
C ALA A 18 -23.72 34.96 7.76
N GLY A 19 -23.92 34.48 8.99
CA GLY A 19 -22.87 34.37 10.01
C GLY A 19 -22.05 33.07 9.96
N ALA A 20 -22.46 32.09 9.16
CA ALA A 20 -21.71 30.85 8.95
C ALA A 20 -20.55 31.07 7.96
N HIS A 21 -19.64 31.98 8.28
CA HIS A 21 -18.38 32.15 7.58
C HIS A 21 -17.31 31.35 8.33
N ALA A 22 -16.71 30.36 7.68
CA ALA A 22 -15.50 29.73 8.19
C ALA A 22 -14.38 30.79 8.22
N ASP A 23 -13.66 30.89 9.34
CA ASP A 23 -12.45 31.72 9.41
C ASP A 23 -11.54 31.33 8.25
N SER A 24 -11.31 32.29 7.35
CA SER A 24 -10.41 32.10 6.23
C SER A 24 -8.99 32.15 6.79
N TYR A 25 -8.41 30.98 7.02
CA TYR A 25 -7.03 30.87 7.45
C TYR A 25 -6.12 31.17 6.25
N ASP A 26 -5.57 32.40 6.20
CA ASP A 26 -4.74 32.90 5.09
C ASP A 26 -3.55 31.99 4.73
N ASN A 27 -3.09 31.16 5.67
CA ASN A 27 -1.97 30.23 5.50
C ASN A 27 -2.39 28.78 5.22
N ILE A 28 -3.68 28.48 5.10
CA ILE A 28 -4.16 27.16 4.68
C ILE A 28 -4.58 27.31 3.22
N PRO A 29 -3.97 26.57 2.27
CA PRO A 29 -4.42 26.59 0.89
C PRO A 29 -5.91 26.29 0.85
N ASN A 30 -6.69 27.20 0.28
CA ASN A 30 -8.12 27.02 0.08
C ASN A 30 -8.31 25.87 -0.93
N PHE A 31 -8.37 24.64 -0.43
CA PHE A 31 -8.70 23.50 -1.25
C PHE A 31 -10.19 23.56 -1.55
N PRO A 32 -10.60 23.46 -2.82
CA PRO A 32 -12.00 23.35 -3.13
C PRO A 32 -12.57 22.15 -2.38
N ALA A 33 -13.69 22.37 -1.68
CA ALA A 33 -14.40 21.31 -0.93
C ALA A 33 -14.97 20.20 -1.86
N THR A 34 -14.82 20.38 -3.17
CA THR A 34 -15.26 19.46 -4.21
C THR A 34 -14.08 19.10 -5.11
N SER A 35 -14.06 17.87 -5.60
CA SER A 35 -13.03 17.42 -6.54
C SER A 35 -13.01 18.32 -7.77
N GLN A 36 -11.82 18.80 -8.15
CA GLN A 36 -11.62 19.67 -9.33
C GLN A 36 -11.84 18.96 -10.68
N THR A 37 -12.02 17.64 -10.66
CA THR A 37 -12.25 16.80 -11.83
C THR A 37 -13.47 15.92 -11.61
N SER A 38 -14.26 15.69 -12.66
CA SER A 38 -15.39 14.78 -12.57
C SER A 38 -14.92 13.32 -12.50
N ARG A 39 -15.79 12.44 -11.99
CA ARG A 39 -15.51 10.99 -12.04
C ARG A 39 -15.34 10.47 -13.47
N ALA A 40 -16.08 11.06 -14.42
CA ALA A 40 -15.99 10.69 -15.83
C ALA A 40 -14.62 11.05 -16.42
N ASP A 41 -14.10 12.23 -16.11
CA ASP A 41 -12.78 12.69 -16.57
C ASP A 41 -11.66 11.86 -15.95
N THR A 42 -11.77 11.54 -14.65
CA THR A 42 -10.82 10.65 -13.96
C THR A 42 -10.82 9.26 -14.59
N HIS A 43 -11.99 8.72 -14.89
CA HIS A 43 -12.16 7.43 -15.54
C HIS A 43 -11.54 7.44 -16.95
N ALA A 44 -11.84 8.45 -17.77
CA ALA A 44 -11.25 8.61 -19.10
C ALA A 44 -9.71 8.71 -19.03
N GLY A 45 -9.16 9.49 -18.11
CA GLY A 45 -7.73 9.60 -17.88
C GLY A 45 -7.07 8.29 -17.45
N ALA A 46 -7.72 7.55 -16.54
CA ALA A 46 -7.25 6.24 -16.10
C ALA A 46 -7.23 5.20 -17.24
N TYR A 47 -8.27 5.19 -18.09
CA TYR A 47 -8.31 4.31 -19.26
C TYR A 47 -7.25 4.65 -20.30
N ALA A 48 -6.96 5.94 -20.52
CA ALA A 48 -5.90 6.37 -21.41
C ALA A 48 -4.52 5.97 -20.87
N ALA A 49 -4.27 6.21 -19.58
CA ALA A 49 -3.02 5.83 -18.92
C ALA A 49 -2.78 4.31 -18.94
N ALA A 50 -3.82 3.51 -18.67
CA ALA A 50 -3.71 2.05 -18.68
C ALA A 50 -3.43 1.46 -20.09
N ARG A 51 -3.78 2.19 -21.15
CA ARG A 51 -3.50 1.80 -22.54
C ARG A 51 -2.22 2.42 -23.11
N SER A 52 -1.62 3.37 -22.40
CA SER A 52 -0.35 3.98 -22.79
C SER A 52 0.77 2.95 -22.71
N SER A 53 1.83 3.17 -23.49
CA SER A 53 3.08 2.44 -23.31
C SER A 53 3.59 2.62 -21.88
N ASP A 54 4.02 1.53 -21.26
CA ASP A 54 4.69 1.57 -19.95
C ASP A 54 6.16 2.03 -20.14
N PRO A 55 6.52 3.24 -19.69
CA PRO A 55 7.87 3.77 -19.84
C PRO A 55 8.92 3.03 -18.98
N TYR A 56 8.50 2.19 -18.04
CA TYR A 56 9.38 1.47 -17.12
C TYR A 56 9.43 -0.04 -17.41
N ARG A 57 8.75 -0.52 -18.45
CA ARG A 57 8.66 -1.95 -18.79
C ARG A 57 10.03 -2.63 -18.87
N GLU A 58 10.99 -2.00 -19.54
CA GLU A 58 12.34 -2.53 -19.71
C GLU A 58 13.21 -2.35 -18.45
N GLY A 59 12.84 -1.41 -17.58
CA GLY A 59 13.53 -1.10 -16.32
C GLY A 59 13.18 -2.04 -15.17
N ALA A 60 11.99 -2.67 -15.21
CA ALA A 60 11.48 -3.52 -14.14
C ALA A 60 12.43 -4.67 -13.77
N THR A 61 13.22 -5.16 -14.71
CA THR A 61 14.22 -6.22 -14.50
C THR A 61 15.66 -5.75 -14.65
N ALA A 62 15.90 -4.46 -14.93
CA ALA A 62 17.22 -3.94 -15.30
C ALA A 62 18.28 -4.09 -14.19
N SER A 63 17.87 -4.19 -12.93
CA SER A 63 18.76 -4.37 -11.77
C SER A 63 18.65 -5.76 -11.12
N MET A 64 17.82 -6.66 -11.66
CA MET A 64 17.69 -8.01 -11.10
C MET A 64 18.90 -8.86 -11.51
N GLN A 65 19.58 -9.43 -10.52
CA GLN A 65 20.56 -10.48 -10.77
C GLN A 65 19.83 -11.71 -11.35
N PRO A 66 20.37 -12.37 -12.40
CA PRO A 66 19.82 -13.63 -12.88
C PRO A 66 19.72 -14.64 -11.75
N SER A 67 18.64 -15.41 -11.70
CA SER A 67 18.52 -16.51 -10.74
C SER A 67 19.67 -17.51 -10.98
N PRO A 68 20.40 -17.94 -9.94
CA PRO A 68 21.47 -18.92 -10.11
C PRO A 68 20.87 -20.22 -10.65
N THR A 69 21.44 -20.73 -11.75
CA THR A 69 21.03 -22.02 -12.30
C THR A 69 21.63 -23.13 -11.46
N SER A 70 20.79 -23.84 -10.69
CA SER A 70 21.18 -25.07 -10.01
C SER A 70 21.30 -26.21 -11.02
N THR A 71 22.39 -26.96 -10.97
CA THR A 71 22.57 -28.21 -11.73
C THR A 71 21.92 -29.42 -11.05
N VAL A 72 21.42 -29.25 -9.82
CA VAL A 72 20.85 -30.32 -9.00
C VAL A 72 19.33 -30.33 -9.14
N ASP A 73 18.77 -31.52 -9.39
CA ASP A 73 17.33 -31.72 -9.48
C ASP A 73 16.61 -31.41 -8.17
N ARG A 74 15.45 -30.76 -8.25
CA ARG A 74 14.71 -30.30 -7.06
C ARG A 74 14.19 -31.46 -6.21
N ALA A 75 13.86 -32.62 -6.78
CA ALA A 75 13.46 -33.79 -5.99
C ALA A 75 14.64 -34.32 -5.19
N SER A 76 15.83 -34.40 -5.80
CA SER A 76 17.05 -34.82 -5.08
C SER A 76 17.41 -33.88 -3.91
N VAL A 77 17.26 -32.56 -4.07
CA VAL A 77 17.45 -31.59 -2.98
C VAL A 77 16.47 -31.84 -1.84
N ARG A 78 15.19 -32.13 -2.15
CA ARG A 78 14.18 -32.41 -1.13
C ARG A 78 14.47 -33.70 -0.38
N GLU A 79 14.89 -34.75 -1.08
CA GLU A 79 15.27 -36.02 -0.45
C GLU A 79 16.46 -35.85 0.49
N GLN A 80 17.50 -35.12 0.06
CA GLN A 80 18.66 -34.80 0.90
C GLN A 80 18.26 -33.99 2.13
N ALA A 81 17.41 -32.98 1.97
CA ALA A 81 16.92 -32.17 3.08
C ALA A 81 16.10 -33.00 4.09
N LEU A 82 15.26 -33.91 3.60
CA LEU A 82 14.48 -34.83 4.43
C LEU A 82 15.38 -35.83 5.17
N ALA A 83 16.45 -36.32 4.54
CA ALA A 83 17.42 -37.20 5.17
C ALA A 83 18.20 -36.47 6.28
N ALA A 84 18.68 -35.25 6.00
CA ALA A 84 19.35 -34.40 6.98
C ALA A 84 18.42 -34.04 8.15
N ALA A 85 17.14 -33.76 7.88
CA ALA A 85 16.16 -33.48 8.92
C ALA A 85 15.83 -34.69 9.82
N ARG A 86 16.04 -35.91 9.33
CA ARG A 86 15.88 -37.14 10.12
C ARG A 86 17.17 -37.57 10.83
N ALA A 87 18.27 -36.84 10.66
CA ALA A 87 19.54 -37.20 11.29
C ALA A 87 19.45 -37.05 12.81
N LYS A 88 20.02 -38.02 13.54
CA LYS A 88 19.94 -38.09 15.01
C LYS A 88 20.57 -36.90 15.73
N ASN A 89 21.48 -36.21 15.05
CA ASN A 89 22.24 -35.07 15.56
C ASN A 89 21.73 -33.71 15.04
N GLN A 90 20.55 -33.64 14.41
CA GLN A 90 20.01 -32.39 13.88
C GLN A 90 19.89 -31.28 14.95
N THR A 91 19.59 -31.66 16.19
CA THR A 91 19.38 -30.73 17.31
C THR A 91 20.61 -30.55 18.20
N VAL A 92 21.70 -31.25 17.89
CA VAL A 92 22.87 -31.38 18.77
C VAL A 92 24.02 -30.59 18.17
N GLN A 93 24.53 -29.61 18.91
CA GLN A 93 25.68 -28.82 18.48
C GLN A 93 26.96 -29.67 18.52
N SER A 94 27.92 -29.44 17.62
CA SER A 94 29.17 -30.19 17.62
C SER A 94 29.91 -30.11 18.96
N SER A 95 29.79 -28.97 19.66
CA SER A 95 30.38 -28.70 20.98
C SER A 95 29.84 -29.54 22.13
N SER A 96 28.69 -30.19 22.00
CA SER A 96 28.17 -31.08 23.05
C SER A 96 28.76 -32.50 22.99
N TYR A 97 29.56 -32.81 21.97
CA TYR A 97 30.28 -34.07 21.88
C TYR A 97 31.69 -33.96 22.48
N VAL A 98 32.22 -35.08 22.98
CA VAL A 98 33.61 -35.17 23.45
C VAL A 98 34.56 -34.81 22.29
N ASN A 99 35.51 -33.91 22.53
CA ASN A 99 36.40 -33.32 21.51
C ASN A 99 35.69 -32.55 20.38
N SER A 100 34.44 -32.12 20.59
CA SER A 100 33.61 -31.42 19.60
C SER A 100 33.36 -32.21 18.31
N ARG A 101 33.38 -33.55 18.37
CA ARG A 101 33.20 -34.44 17.20
C ARG A 101 31.95 -35.29 17.35
N ALA A 102 31.00 -35.13 16.42
CA ALA A 102 29.84 -36.00 16.34
C ALA A 102 30.27 -37.45 16.02
N PRO A 103 29.69 -38.46 16.68
CA PRO A 103 29.92 -39.86 16.34
C PRO A 103 29.40 -40.14 14.92
N SER A 104 30.23 -40.82 14.12
CA SER A 104 29.90 -41.27 12.76
C SER A 104 28.90 -42.42 12.76
#